data_AF-A0AAP4DKD7-F1
#
_entry.id   AF-A0AAP4DKD7-F1
#
_cell.length_a   1.000
_cell.length_b   1.000
_cell.length_c   1.000
_cell.angle_alpha   90.00
_cell.angle_beta   90.00
_cell.angle_gamma   90.00
#
_symmetry.space_group_name_H-M   'P 1'
#
loop_
_entity.id
_entity.type
_entity.pdbx_description
1 polymer ?
#
loop_
_entity_poly.entity_id
_entity_poly.type
_entity_poly.pdbx_seq_one_letter_code
_entity_poly.pdbx_strand_id
1 'polypeptide(L)' 'GGLSGRPLQLKSTEIIRRLSQELNGRLPIIGVGGIDSVIAAREKIAAGASLVQIYSGFIFKGPPLIKEIVTHI' A
#
# COMPACT_ATOMS: atom_id res chain seq x y z
N GLY A 1 -15.44 15.90 -0.39
CA GLY A 1 -14.31 15.40 -1.22
C GLY A 1 -13.75 14.11 -0.63
N GLY A 2 -12.77 13.49 -1.30
CA GLY A 2 -12.10 12.27 -0.81
C GLY A 2 -10.74 12.57 -0.16
N LEU A 3 -10.43 11.90 0.95
CA LEU A 3 -9.12 11.97 1.60
C LEU A 3 -8.14 11.01 0.92
N SER A 4 -6.84 11.33 0.88
CA SER A 4 -5.79 10.47 0.34
C SER A 4 -4.49 10.58 1.14
N GLY A 5 -3.47 9.80 0.78
CA GLY A 5 -2.13 9.89 1.37
C GLY A 5 -2.00 9.27 2.76
N ARG A 6 -0.99 9.72 3.52
CA ARG A 6 -0.59 9.18 4.83
C ARG A 6 -1.73 8.99 5.83
N PRO A 7 -2.73 9.88 5.94
CA PRO A 7 -3.86 9.67 6.85
C PRO A 7 -4.63 8.36 6.62
N LEU A 8 -4.58 7.81 5.40
CA LEU A 8 -5.23 6.54 5.08
C LEU A 8 -4.39 5.29 5.34
N GLN A 9 -3.09 5.40 5.66
CA GLN A 9 -2.17 4.26 5.72
C GLN A 9 -2.71 3.13 6.60
N LEU A 10 -2.95 3.41 7.89
CA LEU A 10 -3.41 2.41 8.86
C LEU A 10 -4.76 1.80 8.48
N LYS A 11 -5.74 2.64 8.14
CA LYS A 11 -7.10 2.19 7.81
C LYS A 11 -7.14 1.29 6.57
N SER A 12 -6.37 1.65 5.54
CA SER A 12 -6.31 0.85 4.31
C SER A 12 -5.50 -0.44 4.51
N THR A 13 -4.44 -0.44 5.32
CA THR A 13 -3.71 -1.68 5.67
C THR A 13 -4.62 -2.66 6.42
N GLU A 14 -5.42 -2.15 7.35
CA GLU A 14 -6.39 -2.96 8.10
C GLU A 14 -7.47 -3.60 7.19
N ILE A 15 -7.96 -2.85 6.20
CA ILE A 15 -8.92 -3.40 5.23
C ILE A 15 -8.28 -4.51 4.39
N ILE A 16 -7.05 -4.32 3.93
CA ILE A 16 -6.31 -5.35 3.17
C ILE A 16 -6.18 -6.63 4.01
N ARG A 17 -5.82 -6.51 5.29
CA ARG A 17 -5.69 -7.64 6.21
C ARG A 17 -6.99 -8.43 6.33
N ARG A 18 -8.11 -7.74 6.54
CA ARG A 18 -9.44 -8.37 6.61
C ARG A 18 -9.81 -9.06 5.30
N LEU A 19 -9.64 -8.38 4.17
CA LEU A 19 -9.93 -8.96 2.86
C LEU A 19 -9.05 -10.18 2.57
N SER A 20 -7.77 -10.14 2.91
CA SER A 20 -6.86 -11.28 2.73
C SER A 20 -7.34 -12.51 3.50
N GLN A 21 -7.82 -12.31 4.73
CA GLN A 21 -8.37 -13.38 5.56
C GLN A 21 -9.67 -13.96 4.97
N GLU A 22 -10.60 -13.12 4.52
CA GLU A 22 -11.86 -13.57 3.94
C GLU A 22 -11.68 -14.27 2.58
N LEU A 23 -10.76 -13.76 1.76
CA LEU A 23 -10.52 -14.25 0.42
C LEU A 23 -9.72 -15.55 0.42
N ASN A 24 -8.93 -15.82 1.47
CA ASN A 24 -8.09 -17.02 1.60
C ASN A 24 -7.26 -17.29 0.33
N GLY A 25 -6.65 -16.24 -0.22
CA GLY A 25 -5.81 -16.31 -1.41
C GLY A 25 -6.55 -16.58 -2.74
N ARG A 26 -7.88 -16.68 -2.74
CA ARG A 26 -8.67 -16.95 -3.96
C ARG A 26 -8.70 -15.77 -4.95
N LEU A 27 -8.47 -14.56 -4.46
CA LEU A 27 -8.42 -13.34 -5.27
C LEU A 27 -7.21 -12.48 -4.85
N PRO A 28 -6.39 -12.01 -5.80
CA PRO A 28 -5.28 -11.12 -5.48
C PRO A 28 -5.77 -9.74 -5.05
N ILE A 29 -5.08 -9.12 -4.11
CA ILE A 29 -5.40 -7.79 -3.59
C ILE A 29 -4.35 -6.79 -4.07
N ILE A 30 -4.79 -5.65 -4.62
CA ILE A 30 -3.92 -4.50 -4.89
C ILE A 30 -4.05 -3.52 -3.72
N GLY A 31 -2.97 -3.36 -2.95
CA GLY A 31 -2.91 -2.50 -1.78
C GLY A 31 -2.73 -1.03 -2.16
N VAL A 32 -3.62 -0.16 -1.66
CA VAL A 32 -3.60 1.28 -1.95
C VAL A 32 -3.80 2.10 -0.68
N GLY A 33 -3.40 3.37 -0.69
CA GLY A 33 -3.63 4.32 0.39
C GLY A 33 -2.44 4.45 1.36
N GLY A 34 -1.89 5.67 1.43
CA GLY A 34 -0.82 6.01 2.39
C GLY A 34 0.53 5.33 2.16
N ILE A 35 0.84 4.92 0.93
CA ILE A 35 2.14 4.33 0.60
C ILE A 35 3.10 5.46 0.20
N ASP A 36 3.94 5.87 1.15
CA ASP A 36 4.94 6.90 0.95
C ASP A 36 6.36 6.49 1.40
N SER A 37 6.58 5.21 1.68
CA SER A 37 7.89 4.66 2.05
C SER A 37 7.96 3.17 1.76
N VAL A 38 9.18 2.60 1.79
CA VAL A 38 9.40 1.15 1.74
C VAL A 38 8.64 0.43 2.85
N ILE A 39 8.67 0.98 4.07
CA ILE A 39 7.97 0.43 5.23
C ILE A 39 6.47 0.38 4.97
N ALA A 40 5.89 1.50 4.53
CA ALA A 40 4.46 1.56 4.21
C ALA A 40 4.06 0.57 3.10
N ALA A 41 4.93 0.36 2.10
CA ALA A 41 4.68 -0.62 1.04
C ALA A 41 4.75 -2.07 1.57
N ARG A 42 5.79 -2.40 2.36
CA ARG A 42 5.93 -3.70 3.02
C ARG A 42 4.77 -4.03 3.94
N GLU A 43 4.25 -3.05 4.68
CA GLU A 43 3.05 -3.24 5.51
C GLU A 43 1.83 -3.69 4.70
N LYS A 44 1.65 -3.17 3.47
CA LYS A 44 0.56 -3.61 2.59
C LYS A 44 0.75 -5.04 2.13
N ILE A 45 1.97 -5.39 1.71
CA ILE A 45 2.30 -6.75 1.27
C ILE A 45 2.14 -7.74 2.42
N ALA A 46 2.66 -7.41 3.61
CA ALA A 46 2.52 -8.22 4.82
C ALA A 46 1.05 -8.38 5.26
N ALA A 47 0.20 -7.38 4.99
CA ALA A 47 -1.24 -7.49 5.23
C ALA A 47 -1.97 -8.39 4.21
N GLY A 48 -1.31 -8.85 3.14
CA GLY A 48 -1.86 -9.75 2.14
C GLY A 48 -2.10 -9.13 0.77
N ALA A 49 -1.60 -7.92 0.52
CA ALA A 49 -1.58 -7.38 -0.84
C ALA A 49 -0.56 -8.11 -1.71
N SER A 50 -0.95 -8.43 -2.94
CA SER A 50 -0.07 -9.00 -3.97
C SER A 50 0.69 -7.91 -4.73
N LEU A 51 0.10 -6.72 -4.84
CA LEU A 51 0.65 -5.56 -5.53
C LEU A 51 0.37 -4.29 -4.73
N VAL A 52 1.07 -3.19 -5.02
CA VAL A 52 0.81 -1.88 -4.43
C VAL A 52 0.63 -0.80 -5.50
N GLN A 53 -0.24 0.18 -5.24
CA GLN A 53 -0.43 1.36 -6.09
C GLN A 53 -0.07 2.64 -5.33
N ILE A 54 0.71 3.50 -5.97
CA ILE A 54 1.24 4.72 -5.36
C ILE A 54 0.70 5.93 -6.11
N TYR A 55 0.14 6.90 -5.37
CA TYR A 55 -0.27 8.20 -5.92
C TYR A 55 0.23 9.35 -5.04
N SER A 56 -0.39 9.62 -3.88
CA SER A 56 0.01 10.77 -3.04
C SER A 56 1.49 10.71 -2.65
N GLY A 57 2.02 9.52 -2.36
CA GLY A 57 3.46 9.33 -2.11
C GLY A 57 4.34 9.79 -3.27
N PHE A 58 3.94 9.52 -4.51
CA PHE A 58 4.64 9.97 -5.70
C PHE A 58 4.54 11.49 -5.89
N ILE A 59 3.37 12.10 -5.66
CA ILE A 59 3.22 13.56 -5.72
C ILE A 59 4.19 14.26 -4.76
N PHE A 60 4.30 13.77 -3.52
CA PHE A 60 5.07 14.46 -2.48
C PHE A 60 6.55 14.07 -2.44
N LYS A 61 6.94 12.89 -2.93
CA LYS A 61 8.33 12.38 -2.85
C LYS A 61 9.00 12.14 -4.21
N GLY A 62 8.24 12.20 -5.29
CA GLY A 62 8.73 12.03 -6.65
C GLY A 62 9.24 10.62 -7.00
N PRO A 63 9.94 10.49 -8.15
CA PRO A 63 10.48 9.23 -8.65
C PRO A 63 11.42 8.45 -7.70
N PRO A 64 12.25 9.09 -6.83
CA PRO A 64 13.11 8.36 -5.90
C PRO A 64 12.35 7.37 -5.01
N LEU A 65 11.13 7.71 -4.58
CA LEU A 65 10.27 6.82 -3.80
C LEU A 65 10.00 5.50 -4.53
N ILE A 66 9.75 5.56 -5.84
CA ILE A 66 9.47 4.37 -6.65
C ILE A 66 10.71 3.48 -6.70
N LYS A 67 11.88 4.07 -6.94
CA LYS A 67 13.16 3.36 -6.95
C LYS A 67 13.44 2.71 -5.59
N GLU A 68 13.25 3.44 -4.49
CA GLU A 68 13.43 2.92 -3.13
C GLU A 68 12.53 1.71 -2.86
N ILE A 69 11.23 1.81 -3.19
CA ILE A 69 10.27 0.73 -2.97
C ILE A 69 10.63 -0.50 -3.82
N VAL A 70 10.84 -0.34 -5.12
CA VAL A 70 11.14 -1.49 -6.01
C VAL A 70 12.46 -2.18 -5.64
N THR A 71 13.44 -1.42 -5.13
CA THR A 71 14.75 -1.98 -4.74
C THR A 71 14.69 -2.76 -3.42
N HIS A 72 13.77 -2.41 -2.52
CA HIS A 72 13.81 -2.89 -1.12
C HIS A 72 12.51 -3.53 -0.64
N ILE A 73 11.48 -3.72 -1.47
CA ILE A 73 10.24 -4.38 -1.04
C ILE A 73 10.36 -5.89 -1.03
#